data_AF-A0A9P4LUY5-F1
#
_entry.id   AF-A0A9P4LUY5-F1
#
_cell.length_a   1.000
_cell.length_b   1.000
_cell.length_c   1.000
_cell.angle_alpha   90.00
_cell.angle_beta   90.00
_cell.angle_gamma   90.00
#
_symmetry.space_group_name_H-M   'P 1'
#
loop_
_entity.id
_entity.type
_entity.pdbx_description
1 polymer ?
#
loop_
_entity_poly.entity_id
_entity_poly.type
_entity_poly.pdbx_seq_one_letter_code
_entity_poly.pdbx_strand_id
1 'polypeptide(L)' 'SKPRSGRPKVVTPRDKRKIIREIITNPKATYKETKITTGYYFSNTTYRKILKKYNIKK' A
#
# COMPACT_ATOMS: atom_id res chain seq x y z
N SER A 1 26.43 -20.61 -2.24
CA SER A 1 25.25 -20.59 -3.14
C SER A 1 24.87 -19.14 -3.42
N LYS A 2 24.60 -18.73 -4.67
CA LYS A 2 24.13 -17.36 -4.95
C LYS A 2 22.68 -17.21 -4.49
N PRO A 3 22.29 -16.08 -3.86
CA PRO A 3 20.92 -15.84 -3.46
C PRO A 3 19.98 -15.80 -4.68
N ARG A 4 18.84 -16.49 -4.59
CA ARG A 4 17.82 -16.49 -5.63
C ARG A 4 17.01 -15.19 -5.57
N SER A 5 16.67 -14.63 -6.71
CA SER A 5 15.74 -13.50 -6.79
C SER A 5 14.36 -13.94 -6.29
N GLY A 6 13.84 -13.24 -5.28
CA GLY A 6 12.51 -13.49 -4.75
C GLY A 6 11.40 -13.13 -5.75
N ARG A 7 10.18 -13.58 -5.45
CA ARG A 7 8.99 -13.28 -6.26
C ARG A 7 8.78 -11.75 -6.38
N PRO A 8 8.54 -11.22 -7.58
CA PRO A 8 8.22 -9.80 -7.75
C PRO A 8 6.94 -9.44 -6.98
N LYS A 9 6.95 -8.27 -6.34
CA LYS A 9 5.80 -7.78 -5.58
C LYS A 9 4.77 -7.18 -6.53
N VAL A 10 3.49 -7.49 -6.28
CA VAL A 10 2.34 -6.96 -7.04
C VAL A 10 2.30 -5.43 -7.02
N VAL A 11 2.64 -4.80 -5.88
CA VAL A 11 2.67 -3.35 -5.74
C VAL A 11 4.10 -2.85 -5.85
N THR A 12 4.38 -2.08 -6.90
CA THR A 12 5.70 -1.50 -7.12
C THR A 12 6.01 -0.41 -6.07
N PRO A 13 7.28 -0.02 -5.88
CA PRO A 13 7.61 1.09 -5.00
C PRO A 13 6.95 2.42 -5.40
N ARG A 14 6.73 2.66 -6.71
CA ARG A 14 6.03 3.84 -7.21
C ARG A 14 4.57 3.85 -6.79
N ASP A 15 3.88 2.72 -6.94
CA ASP A 15 2.46 2.60 -6.58
C ASP A 15 2.28 2.76 -5.07
N LYS A 16 3.19 2.17 -4.27
CA LYS A 16 3.19 2.36 -2.81
C LYS A 16 3.25 3.83 -2.44
N ARG A 17 4.11 4.62 -3.07
CA ARG A 17 4.21 6.06 -2.77
C ARG A 17 2.90 6.79 -3.04
N LYS A 18 2.21 6.48 -4.13
CA LYS A 18 0.89 7.05 -4.42
C LYS A 18 -0.16 6.63 -3.40
N ILE A 19 -0.21 5.35 -3.04
CA ILE A 19 -1.12 4.83 -2.01
C ILE A 19 -0.87 5.51 -0.65
N ILE A 20 0.40 5.66 -0.25
CA ILE A 20 0.76 6.33 1.00
C ILE A 20 0.35 7.80 0.96
N ARG A 21 0.61 8.49 -0.16
CA ARG A 21 0.20 9.89 -0.34
C ARG A 21 -1.30 10.05 -0.16
N GLU A 22 -2.10 9.19 -0.79
CA GLU A 22 -3.56 9.19 -0.66
C GLU A 22 -4.02 8.95 0.79
N ILE A 23 -3.40 7.99 1.48
CA ILE A 23 -3.73 7.70 2.89
C ILE A 23 -3.40 8.90 3.79
N ILE A 24 -2.31 9.61 3.52
CA ILE A 24 -1.89 10.79 4.30
C ILE A 24 -2.80 11.99 4.01
N THR A 25 -3.17 12.22 2.74
CA THR A 25 -4.06 13.32 2.36
C THR A 25 -5.48 13.09 2.83
N ASN A 26 -5.95 11.84 2.81
CA ASN A 26 -7.29 11.43 3.22
C ASN A 26 -7.22 10.38 4.36
N PRO A 27 -6.89 10.79 5.60
CA PRO A 27 -6.68 9.87 6.72
C PRO A 27 -7.95 9.09 7.10
N LYS A 28 -9.14 9.65 6.87
CA LYS A 28 -10.42 8.97 7.11
C LYS A 28 -10.80 7.96 6.04
N ALA A 29 -10.11 7.93 4.89
CA ALA A 29 -10.48 7.08 3.77
C ALA A 29 -10.44 5.59 4.16
N THR A 30 -11.46 4.83 3.82
CA THR A 30 -11.44 3.38 4.05
C THR A 30 -10.52 2.67 3.05
N TYR A 31 -10.18 1.41 3.30
CA TYR A 31 -9.44 0.58 2.34
C TYR A 31 -10.10 0.58 0.94
N LYS A 32 -11.43 0.48 0.90
CA LYS A 32 -12.20 0.45 -0.35
C LYS A 32 -12.05 1.77 -1.10
N GLU A 33 -12.20 2.90 -0.41
CA GLU A 33 -12.02 4.24 -0.99
C GLU A 33 -10.59 4.44 -1.49
N THR A 34 -9.56 4.13 -0.67
CA THR A 34 -8.16 4.26 -1.11
C THR A 34 -7.88 3.42 -2.36
N LYS A 35 -8.45 2.21 -2.44
CA LYS A 35 -8.32 1.35 -3.61
C LYS A 35 -8.97 1.96 -4.87
N ILE A 36 -10.16 2.53 -4.73
CA ILE A 36 -10.89 3.18 -5.82
C ILE A 36 -10.13 4.44 -6.28
N THR A 37 -9.76 5.32 -5.35
CA THR A 37 -9.09 6.59 -5.67
C THR A 37 -7.73 6.38 -6.32
N THR A 38 -6.95 5.40 -5.83
CA THR A 38 -5.61 5.16 -6.37
C THR A 38 -5.60 4.30 -7.64
N GLY A 39 -6.69 3.57 -7.91
CA GLY A 39 -6.81 2.63 -9.03
C GLY A 39 -5.92 1.38 -8.92
N TYR A 40 -5.20 1.19 -7.81
CA TYR A 40 -4.25 0.08 -7.66
C TYR A 40 -4.88 -1.14 -7.02
N TYR A 41 -4.55 -2.32 -7.53
CA TYR A 41 -5.00 -3.58 -6.95
C TYR A 41 -4.03 -4.06 -5.86
N PHE A 42 -4.49 -4.06 -4.61
CA PHE A 42 -3.78 -4.63 -3.47
C PHE A 42 -4.76 -5.24 -2.47
N SER A 43 -4.28 -6.14 -1.62
CA SER A 43 -5.08 -6.78 -0.57
C SER A 43 -5.26 -5.86 0.65
N ASN A 44 -6.33 -6.09 1.42
CA ASN A 44 -6.53 -5.42 2.71
C ASN A 44 -5.37 -5.70 3.70
N THR A 45 -4.75 -6.88 3.61
CA THR A 45 -3.54 -7.19 4.40
C THR A 45 -2.36 -6.30 4.02
N THR A 46 -2.20 -5.97 2.74
CA THR A 46 -1.17 -5.03 2.26
C THR A 46 -1.46 -3.62 2.76
N TYR A 47 -2.72 -3.20 2.74
CA TYR A 47 -3.17 -1.92 3.30
C TYR A 47 -2.81 -1.77 4.79
N ARG A 48 -3.20 -2.75 5.62
CA ARG A 48 -2.87 -2.76 7.06
C ARG A 48 -1.36 -2.76 7.32
N LYS A 49 -0.58 -3.48 6.51
CA LYS A 49 0.90 -3.45 6.59
C LYS A 49 1.48 -2.08 6.27
N ILE A 50 0.91 -1.36 5.29
CA ILE A 50 1.31 0.01 4.98
C ILE A 50 0.99 0.92 6.17
N LEU A 51 -0.23 0.88 6.71
CA LEU A 51 -0.61 1.68 7.89
C LEU A 51 0.34 1.44 9.06
N LYS A 52 0.60 0.18 9.41
CA LYS A 52 1.54 -0.19 10.48
C LYS A 52 2.96 0.30 10.20
N LYS A 53 3.46 0.13 8.97
CA LYS A 53 4.82 0.53 8.60
C LYS A 53 5.05 2.04 8.71
N TYR A 54 4.04 2.84 8.37
CA TYR A 54 4.12 4.30 8.40
C TYR A 54 3.50 4.90 9.67
N ASN A 55 3.18 4.08 10.67
CA ASN A 55 2.57 4.50 11.94
C ASN A 55 1.30 5.34 11.77
N ILE A 56 0.49 5.02 10.76
CA ILE A 56 -0.79 5.70 10.49
C ILE A 56 -1.89 5.00 11.29
N LYS A 57 -2.47 5.70 12.25
CA LYS A 57 -3.57 5.21 13.07
C LYS A 57 -4.91 5.54 12.39
N LYS A 58 -5.77 4.53 12.23
CA LYS A 58 -7.13 4.63 11.70
C LYS A 58 -8.09 3.95 12.66
#